data_AF-A0AA43G488-F1
#
_entry.id   AF-A0AA43G488-F1
#
_cell.length_a   1.000
_cell.length_b   1.000
_cell.length_c   1.000
_cell.angle_alpha   90.00
_cell.angle_beta   90.00
_cell.angle_gamma   90.00
#
_symmetry.space_group_name_H-M   'P 1'
#
loop_
_entity.id
_entity.type
_entity.pdbx_description
1 polymer ?
#
loop_
_entity_poly.entity_id
_entity_poly.type
_entity_poly.pdbx_seq_one_letter_code
_entity_poly.pdbx_strand_id
1 'polypeptide(L)'
;FVEDHLGVGINIDAATSNLLLGATDTDDVDATLVIGAVNGATVNVGAAVVVTLSYTDADGNAQTQDVNLTVNASGSYSIDAFDLDALPDGVSATGTFTYQVADDEGALSNTVTSMLEITGNNDAPVLTAANNSLTENALEVGINVSANASNLLDGATDIDDANGTLTIGTVNGTNLN
;
A
#
# COMPACT_ATOMS: atom_id res chain seq x y z
N PHE A 1 2.00 -4.96 5.83
CA PHE A 1 0.85 -4.11 6.23
C PHE A 1 -0.25 -4.26 5.19
N VAL A 2 -1.50 -3.93 5.51
CA VAL A 2 -2.55 -3.82 4.46
C VAL A 2 -2.78 -2.34 4.15
N GLU A 3 -3.14 -2.07 2.91
CA GLU A 3 -3.25 -0.74 2.32
C GLU A 3 -4.30 0.17 2.96
N ASP A 4 -5.50 -0.35 3.29
CA ASP A 4 -6.62 0.46 3.82
C ASP A 4 -6.33 1.18 5.15
N HIS A 5 -5.18 0.90 5.76
CA HIS A 5 -4.74 1.47 7.03
C HIS A 5 -3.62 2.50 6.87
N LEU A 6 -3.18 2.80 5.65
CA LEU A 6 -2.02 3.68 5.39
C LEU A 6 -2.34 5.17 5.54
N GLY A 7 -3.61 5.57 5.46
CA GLY A 7 -4.04 6.98 5.58
C GLY A 7 -3.76 7.65 6.92
N VAL A 8 -3.38 6.88 7.95
CA VAL A 8 -2.97 7.38 9.27
C VAL A 8 -1.48 7.20 9.57
N GLY A 9 -0.73 6.60 8.63
CA GLY A 9 0.65 6.17 8.83
C GLY A 9 0.78 4.91 9.67
N ILE A 10 1.97 4.33 9.68
CA ILE A 10 2.29 3.12 10.45
C ILE A 10 3.23 3.50 11.58
N ASN A 11 2.97 2.99 12.78
CA ASN A 11 3.88 3.12 13.90
C ASN A 11 4.05 1.78 14.63
N ILE A 12 5.28 1.27 14.65
CA ILE A 12 5.66 0.05 15.34
C ILE A 12 6.59 0.42 16.50
N ASP A 13 6.17 0.04 17.71
CA ASP A 13 6.95 0.29 18.90
C ASP A 13 8.18 -0.63 18.99
N ALA A 14 9.11 -0.28 19.87
CA ALA A 14 10.34 -1.04 20.04
C ALA A 14 10.10 -2.47 20.57
N ALA A 15 8.99 -2.69 21.28
CA ALA A 15 8.67 -3.99 21.88
C ALA A 15 8.12 -5.00 20.87
N THR A 16 7.48 -4.51 19.80
CA THR A 16 6.89 -5.32 18.72
C THR A 16 7.75 -5.31 17.45
N SER A 17 8.73 -4.42 17.37
CA SER A 17 9.73 -4.40 16.30
C SER A 17 10.63 -5.63 16.33
N ASN A 18 11.00 -6.12 15.15
CA ASN A 18 11.95 -7.21 14.97
C ASN A 18 13.36 -6.72 14.59
N LEU A 19 13.61 -5.41 14.51
CA LEU A 19 14.87 -4.88 13.98
C LEU A 19 16.09 -5.23 14.86
N LEU A 20 15.89 -5.26 16.18
CA LEU A 20 16.92 -5.66 17.16
C LEU A 20 16.80 -7.14 17.57
N LEU A 21 15.83 -7.88 17.02
CA LEU A 21 15.60 -9.27 17.41
C LEU A 21 16.79 -10.14 16.98
N GLY A 22 17.43 -10.80 17.96
CA GLY A 22 18.57 -11.67 17.71
C GLY A 22 19.91 -10.94 17.53
N ALA A 23 19.95 -9.62 17.74
CA ALA A 23 21.22 -8.91 17.87
C ALA A 23 21.91 -9.35 19.17
N THR A 24 23.18 -9.71 19.08
CA THR A 24 24.00 -10.15 20.21
C THR A 24 25.41 -9.61 20.07
N ASP A 25 25.98 -9.20 21.18
CA ASP A 25 27.40 -8.90 21.30
C ASP A 25 28.10 -10.02 22.10
N THR A 26 29.31 -10.39 21.70
CA THR A 26 30.05 -11.51 22.32
C THR A 26 31.00 -11.05 23.42
N ASP A 27 31.50 -9.82 23.36
CA ASP A 27 32.44 -9.25 24.32
C ASP A 27 31.85 -8.11 25.16
N ASP A 28 30.65 -7.64 24.83
CA ASP A 28 29.87 -6.75 25.68
C ASP A 28 28.96 -7.53 26.67
N VAL A 29 28.98 -7.08 27.93
CA VAL A 29 28.17 -7.61 29.04
C VAL A 29 26.92 -6.74 29.26
N ASP A 30 26.93 -5.48 28.81
CA ASP A 30 25.81 -4.54 28.85
C ASP A 30 24.93 -4.75 27.62
N ALA A 31 23.87 -5.54 27.77
CA ALA A 31 22.99 -6.00 26.69
C ALA A 31 22.16 -4.91 25.95
N THR A 32 22.55 -3.64 25.99
CA THR A 32 21.81 -2.53 25.36
C THR A 32 22.30 -2.26 23.95
N LEU A 33 21.78 -3.05 23.01
CA LEU A 33 21.99 -2.83 21.58
C LEU A 33 20.97 -1.84 21.00
N VAL A 34 21.43 -0.93 20.15
CA VAL A 34 20.60 0.11 19.53
C VAL A 34 20.80 0.18 18.02
N ILE A 35 19.88 0.78 17.28
CA ILE A 35 20.11 1.09 15.87
C ILE A 35 21.16 2.21 15.78
N GLY A 36 22.33 1.88 15.22
CA GLY A 36 23.47 2.80 15.10
C GLY A 36 23.54 3.52 13.76
N ALA A 37 23.04 2.91 12.68
CA ALA A 37 22.99 3.54 11.36
C ALA A 37 21.85 2.98 10.51
N VAL A 38 21.30 3.83 9.63
CA VAL A 38 20.29 3.46 8.62
C VAL A 38 20.80 3.89 7.25
N ASN A 39 20.71 3.01 6.25
CA ASN A 39 21.28 3.22 4.91
C ASN A 39 22.75 3.69 4.94
N GLY A 40 23.54 3.14 5.87
CA GLY A 40 24.96 3.41 6.01
C GLY A 40 25.33 4.73 6.71
N ALA A 41 24.36 5.52 7.19
CA ALA A 41 24.63 6.78 7.87
C ALA A 41 23.97 6.86 9.26
N THR A 42 24.71 7.37 10.25
CA THR A 42 24.22 7.57 11.62
C THR A 42 23.20 8.71 11.72
N VAL A 43 23.32 9.73 10.87
CA VAL A 43 22.38 10.87 10.79
C VAL A 43 20.97 10.46 10.37
N ASN A 44 20.84 9.29 9.74
CA ASN A 44 19.54 8.76 9.33
C ASN A 44 18.77 8.10 10.48
N VAL A 45 19.42 7.82 11.62
CA VAL A 45 18.74 7.27 12.80
C VAL A 45 17.83 8.34 13.41
N GLY A 46 16.53 8.03 13.51
CA GLY A 46 15.50 8.95 13.97
C GLY A 46 15.13 10.05 12.97
N ALA A 47 15.67 10.00 11.74
CA ALA A 47 15.30 10.89 10.65
C ALA A 47 14.50 10.13 9.59
N ALA A 48 13.64 10.84 8.87
CA ALA A 48 12.91 10.28 7.75
C ALA A 48 13.86 9.99 6.59
N VAL A 49 13.77 8.77 6.07
CA VAL A 49 14.51 8.28 4.91
C VAL A 49 13.51 7.79 3.87
N VAL A 50 13.71 8.19 2.62
CA VAL A 50 12.86 7.74 1.52
C VAL A 50 13.18 6.28 1.19
N VAL A 51 12.15 5.45 1.14
CA VAL A 51 12.18 4.09 0.60
C VAL A 51 11.23 4.04 -0.58
N THR A 52 11.72 3.62 -1.74
CA THR A 52 10.88 3.44 -2.93
C THR A 52 10.28 2.03 -2.89
N LEU A 53 8.96 1.97 -2.79
CA LEU A 53 8.17 0.76 -2.99
C LEU A 53 8.01 0.50 -4.49
N SER A 54 8.01 -0.75 -4.89
CA SER A 54 7.72 -1.18 -6.26
C SER A 54 6.60 -2.22 -6.26
N TYR A 55 5.67 -2.12 -7.22
CA TYR A 55 4.58 -3.07 -7.43
C TYR A 55 4.14 -3.09 -8.89
N THR A 56 3.20 -3.96 -9.22
CA THR A 56 2.55 -4.03 -10.53
C THR A 56 1.09 -3.66 -10.35
N ASP A 57 0.57 -2.73 -11.14
CA ASP A 57 -0.85 -2.34 -11.12
C ASP A 57 -1.76 -3.37 -11.81
N ALA A 58 -3.07 -3.13 -11.76
CA ALA A 58 -4.10 -3.99 -12.37
C ALA A 58 -3.93 -4.15 -13.89
N ASP A 59 -3.35 -3.16 -14.56
CA ASP A 59 -3.08 -3.16 -16.00
C ASP A 59 -1.77 -3.89 -16.36
N GLY A 60 -1.01 -4.35 -15.36
CA GLY A 60 0.25 -5.06 -15.53
C GLY A 60 1.46 -4.13 -15.71
N ASN A 61 1.33 -2.84 -15.43
CA ASN A 61 2.43 -1.89 -15.50
C ASN A 61 3.20 -1.83 -14.17
N ALA A 62 4.52 -1.66 -14.26
CA ALA A 62 5.35 -1.45 -13.08
C ALA A 62 5.14 -0.04 -12.53
N GLN A 63 4.84 0.04 -11.24
CA GLN A 63 4.62 1.27 -10.49
C GLN A 63 5.63 1.40 -9.34
N THR A 64 5.87 2.65 -8.92
CA THR A 64 6.71 2.96 -7.77
C THR A 64 6.07 4.01 -6.88
N GLN A 65 6.18 3.84 -5.57
CA GLN A 65 5.71 4.80 -4.58
C GLN A 65 6.80 5.07 -3.55
N ASP A 66 7.20 6.33 -3.40
CA ASP A 66 8.14 6.73 -2.36
C ASP A 66 7.40 6.89 -1.02
N VAL A 67 7.99 6.35 0.05
CA VAL A 67 7.49 6.48 1.42
C VAL A 67 8.59 6.96 2.35
N ASN A 68 8.22 7.73 3.37
CA ASN A 68 9.14 8.18 4.41
C ASN A 68 9.17 7.20 5.57
N LEU A 69 10.25 6.44 5.69
CA LEU A 69 10.53 5.54 6.82
C LEU A 69 11.42 6.25 7.85
N THR A 70 11.00 6.25 9.11
CA THR A 70 11.84 6.66 10.24
C THR A 70 12.16 5.45 11.10
N VAL A 71 13.45 5.17 11.35
CA VAL A 71 13.91 4.11 12.25
C VAL A 71 14.67 4.74 13.40
N ASN A 72 14.19 4.54 14.63
CA ASN A 72 14.78 5.12 15.83
C ASN A 72 15.84 4.21 16.46
N ALA A 73 16.72 4.80 17.27
CA ALA A 73 17.76 4.06 18.00
C ALA A 73 17.20 2.92 18.86
N SER A 74 16.00 3.08 19.42
CA SER A 74 15.29 2.05 20.21
C SER A 74 14.84 0.84 19.39
N GLY A 75 14.95 0.86 18.06
CA GLY A 75 14.42 -0.17 17.17
C GLY A 75 12.96 0.04 16.76
N SER A 76 12.25 1.01 17.35
CA SER A 76 10.92 1.40 16.87
C SER A 76 11.02 2.10 15.52
N TYR A 77 10.06 1.87 14.63
CA TYR A 77 10.02 2.49 13.32
C TYR A 77 8.61 2.96 12.95
N SER A 78 8.54 3.97 12.09
CA SER A 78 7.28 4.51 11.58
C SER A 78 7.38 4.80 10.09
N ILE A 79 6.25 4.74 9.41
CA ILE A 79 6.10 5.18 8.02
C ILE A 79 5.05 6.29 8.02
N ASP A 80 5.36 7.43 7.41
CA ASP A 80 4.41 8.53 7.29
C ASP A 80 3.11 8.07 6.59
N ALA A 81 2.03 8.83 6.71
CA ALA A 81 0.81 8.52 5.98
C ALA A 81 1.03 8.67 4.47
N PHE A 82 0.49 7.71 3.71
CA PHE A 82 0.46 7.72 2.26
C PHE A 82 -0.73 6.88 1.79
N ASP A 83 -0.92 6.86 0.48
CA ASP A 83 -2.02 6.22 -0.20
C ASP A 83 -1.43 5.30 -1.27
N LEU A 84 -2.08 4.15 -1.48
CA LEU A 84 -1.68 3.20 -2.48
C LEU A 84 -2.86 2.70 -3.33
N ASP A 85 -4.06 3.32 -3.28
CA ASP A 85 -5.38 2.83 -3.77
C ASP A 85 -5.39 2.07 -5.13
N ALA A 86 -4.35 2.20 -5.95
CA ALA A 86 -4.16 1.43 -7.19
C ALA A 86 -3.43 0.08 -7.01
N LEU A 87 -3.12 -0.35 -5.78
CA LEU A 87 -2.42 -1.60 -5.51
C LEU A 87 -3.44 -2.76 -5.49
N PRO A 88 -3.38 -3.70 -6.45
CA PRO A 88 -4.43 -4.72 -6.57
C PRO A 88 -4.50 -5.69 -5.38
N ASP A 89 -5.69 -6.26 -5.16
CA ASP A 89 -5.93 -7.27 -4.13
C ASP A 89 -4.91 -8.42 -4.19
N GLY A 90 -4.25 -8.67 -3.06
CA GLY A 90 -3.25 -9.73 -2.92
C GLY A 90 -1.91 -9.47 -3.63
N VAL A 91 -1.72 -8.32 -4.29
CA VAL A 91 -0.42 -7.88 -4.80
C VAL A 91 0.35 -7.17 -3.68
N SER A 92 1.67 -7.39 -3.61
CA SER A 92 2.53 -6.73 -2.63
C SER A 92 3.38 -5.60 -3.25
N ALA A 93 3.31 -4.41 -2.66
CA ALA A 93 4.30 -3.36 -2.83
C ALA A 93 5.48 -3.57 -1.89
N THR A 94 6.70 -3.60 -2.44
CA THR A 94 7.91 -3.93 -1.67
C THR A 94 9.01 -2.91 -1.83
N GLY A 95 9.72 -2.63 -0.74
CA GLY A 95 10.92 -1.78 -0.72
C GLY A 95 11.92 -2.33 0.28
N THR A 96 13.19 -1.90 0.19
CA THR A 96 14.22 -2.35 1.13
C THR A 96 15.00 -1.17 1.70
N PHE A 97 15.49 -1.35 2.91
CA PHE A 97 16.44 -0.45 3.56
C PHE A 97 17.48 -1.27 4.31
N THR A 98 18.61 -0.65 4.64
CA THR A 98 19.66 -1.30 5.43
C THR A 98 19.83 -0.63 6.78
N TYR A 99 20.31 -1.40 7.75
CA TYR A 99 20.63 -0.88 9.07
C TYR A 99 21.83 -1.62 9.68
N GLN A 100 22.43 -0.99 10.68
CA GLN A 100 23.50 -1.54 11.52
C GLN A 100 23.14 -1.28 12.97
N VAL A 101 23.45 -2.25 13.83
CA VAL A 101 23.29 -2.16 15.28
C VAL A 101 24.58 -1.65 15.88
N ALA A 102 24.48 -0.81 16.91
CA ALA A 102 25.60 -0.35 17.72
C ALA A 102 25.55 -0.98 19.11
N ASP A 103 26.72 -1.32 19.63
CA ASP A 103 26.96 -1.56 21.06
C ASP A 103 27.04 -0.23 21.84
N ASP A 104 27.27 -0.32 23.16
CA ASP A 104 27.38 0.84 24.03
C ASP A 104 28.69 1.65 23.84
N GLU A 105 29.72 1.03 23.25
CA GLU A 105 30.95 1.68 22.80
C GLU A 105 30.85 2.33 21.40
N GLY A 106 29.75 2.12 20.69
CA GLY A 106 29.46 2.66 19.37
C GLY A 106 30.08 1.90 18.19
N ALA A 107 30.58 0.68 18.39
CA ALA A 107 31.00 -0.17 17.28
C ALA A 107 29.77 -0.69 16.53
N LEU A 108 29.87 -0.72 15.19
CA LEU A 108 28.76 -1.12 14.33
C LEU A 108 28.86 -2.59 13.91
N SER A 109 27.72 -3.27 13.91
CA SER A 109 27.55 -4.60 13.33
C SER A 109 27.79 -4.61 11.81
N ASN A 110 27.80 -5.80 11.20
CA ASN A 110 27.63 -5.88 9.75
C ASN A 110 26.30 -5.25 9.32
N THR A 111 26.23 -4.80 8.07
CA THR A 111 24.99 -4.29 7.47
C THR A 111 23.96 -5.41 7.31
N VAL A 112 22.72 -5.14 7.71
CA VAL A 112 21.55 -6.01 7.54
C VAL A 112 20.55 -5.32 6.61
N THR A 113 19.94 -6.07 5.70
CA THR A 113 18.88 -5.58 4.81
C THR A 113 17.52 -6.02 5.37
N SER A 114 16.61 -5.07 5.53
CA SER A 114 15.22 -5.31 5.89
C SER A 114 14.29 -4.99 4.72
N MET A 115 13.20 -5.76 4.61
CA MET A 115 12.20 -5.60 3.56
C MET A 115 10.92 -5.02 4.16
N LEU A 116 10.42 -3.96 3.54
CA LEU A 116 9.08 -3.43 3.76
C LEU A 116 8.15 -4.07 2.76
N GLU A 117 7.02 -4.62 3.24
CA GLU A 117 6.00 -5.26 2.41
C GLU A 117 4.60 -4.77 2.81
N ILE A 118 3.84 -4.38 1.80
CA ILE A 118 2.48 -3.88 1.90
C ILE A 118 1.64 -4.65 0.91
N THR A 119 0.57 -5.28 1.37
CA THR A 119 -0.34 -6.07 0.55
C THR A 119 -1.57 -5.24 0.25
N GLY A 120 -1.96 -5.20 -1.03
CA GLY A 120 -3.17 -4.55 -1.48
C GLY A 120 -4.42 -5.31 -1.10
N ASN A 121 -5.49 -4.56 -0.91
CA ASN A 121 -6.83 -5.07 -0.65
C ASN A 121 -7.76 -4.54 -1.73
N ASN A 122 -8.76 -5.34 -2.10
CA ASN A 122 -9.73 -4.92 -3.13
C ASN A 122 -10.53 -3.66 -2.73
N ASP A 123 -10.44 -2.60 -3.52
CA ASP A 123 -11.30 -1.42 -3.42
C ASP A 123 -12.67 -1.61 -4.08
N ALA A 124 -13.69 -0.91 -3.58
CA ALA A 124 -15.03 -1.04 -4.12
C ALA A 124 -15.21 -0.13 -5.35
N PRO A 125 -15.90 -0.60 -6.42
CA PRO A 125 -16.09 0.19 -7.61
C PRO A 125 -16.96 1.41 -7.36
N VAL A 126 -16.60 2.51 -8.03
CA VAL A 126 -17.32 3.78 -7.99
C VAL A 126 -18.13 3.95 -9.28
N LEU A 127 -19.42 4.25 -9.16
CA LEU A 127 -20.30 4.53 -10.30
C LEU A 127 -20.77 5.99 -10.27
N THR A 128 -20.42 6.74 -11.31
CA THR A 128 -21.02 8.06 -11.57
C THR A 128 -22.26 7.92 -12.44
N ALA A 129 -23.37 8.54 -12.04
CA ALA A 129 -24.65 8.39 -12.71
C ALA A 129 -24.61 8.79 -14.20
N ALA A 130 -25.00 7.87 -15.08
CA ALA A 130 -25.26 8.15 -16.48
C ALA A 130 -26.72 8.62 -16.66
N ASN A 131 -26.92 9.73 -17.37
CA ASN A 131 -28.25 10.19 -17.75
C ASN A 131 -28.67 9.55 -19.08
N ASN A 132 -29.89 9.02 -19.12
CA ASN A 132 -30.51 8.56 -20.36
C ASN A 132 -31.47 9.64 -20.86
N SER A 133 -31.28 10.10 -22.09
CA SER A 133 -32.17 11.07 -22.74
C SER A 133 -32.86 10.40 -23.93
N LEU A 134 -34.15 10.14 -23.78
CA LEU A 134 -34.98 9.49 -24.81
C LEU A 134 -36.08 10.45 -25.26
N THR A 135 -36.49 10.35 -26.51
CA THR A 135 -37.59 11.16 -27.06
C THR A 135 -38.94 10.49 -26.81
N GLU A 136 -40.01 11.27 -26.79
CA GLU A 136 -41.37 10.74 -26.62
C GLU A 136 -41.73 9.69 -27.68
N ASN A 137 -41.25 9.86 -28.91
CA ASN A 137 -41.49 8.92 -30.01
C ASN A 137 -40.87 7.54 -29.77
N ALA A 138 -39.82 7.44 -28.94
CA ALA A 138 -39.22 6.15 -28.57
C ALA A 138 -40.14 5.34 -27.63
N LEU A 139 -41.08 6.00 -26.94
CA LEU A 139 -42.03 5.33 -26.05
C LEU A 139 -43.11 4.59 -26.83
N GLU A 140 -43.52 5.08 -28.00
CA GLU A 140 -44.60 4.49 -28.80
C GLU A 140 -44.23 3.11 -29.38
N VAL A 141 -42.94 2.90 -29.65
CA VAL A 141 -42.41 1.63 -30.18
C VAL A 141 -41.87 0.71 -29.06
N GLY A 142 -41.76 1.24 -27.84
CA GLY A 142 -41.07 0.60 -26.73
C GLY A 142 -39.56 0.80 -26.80
N ILE A 143 -38.93 0.97 -25.63
CA ILE A 143 -37.48 1.14 -25.50
C ILE A 143 -36.84 -0.22 -25.28
N ASN A 144 -35.96 -0.62 -26.19
CA ASN A 144 -35.08 -1.75 -26.02
C ASN A 144 -33.65 -1.29 -26.28
N VAL A 145 -32.82 -1.31 -25.25
CA VAL A 145 -31.39 -0.98 -25.32
C VAL A 145 -30.64 -2.30 -25.18
N SER A 146 -29.90 -2.67 -26.23
CA SER A 146 -29.03 -3.84 -26.16
C SER A 146 -27.87 -3.59 -25.19
N ALA A 147 -27.29 -4.65 -24.63
CA ALA A 147 -26.18 -4.53 -23.69
C ALA A 147 -25.02 -3.69 -24.24
N ASN A 148 -24.70 -3.83 -25.53
CA ASN A 148 -23.65 -3.07 -26.19
C ASN A 148 -24.00 -1.60 -26.51
N ALA A 149 -25.28 -1.21 -26.38
CA ALA A 149 -25.75 0.16 -26.55
C ALA A 149 -26.13 0.82 -25.20
N SER A 150 -26.02 0.07 -24.11
CA SER A 150 -26.30 0.53 -22.75
C SER A 150 -25.13 1.36 -22.23
N ASN A 151 -25.42 2.53 -21.67
CA ASN A 151 -24.44 3.42 -21.05
C ASN A 151 -24.37 3.28 -19.51
N LEU A 152 -25.02 2.25 -18.96
CA LEU A 152 -25.20 2.11 -17.50
C LEU A 152 -23.87 1.94 -16.74
N LEU A 153 -22.80 1.54 -17.42
CA LEU A 153 -21.45 1.39 -16.86
C LEU A 153 -20.46 2.44 -17.39
N ASP A 154 -20.88 3.41 -18.21
CA ASP A 154 -19.98 4.38 -18.85
C ASP A 154 -19.23 5.29 -17.84
N GLY A 155 -19.71 5.34 -16.59
CA GLY A 155 -19.08 6.04 -15.48
C GLY A 155 -18.66 5.13 -14.33
N ALA A 156 -18.58 3.82 -14.56
CA ALA A 156 -18.11 2.85 -13.58
C ALA A 156 -16.58 2.74 -13.66
N THR A 157 -15.91 2.93 -12.53
CA THR A 157 -14.46 2.75 -12.42
C THR A 157 -14.13 1.96 -11.18
N ASP A 158 -13.11 1.12 -11.31
CA ASP A 158 -12.41 0.51 -10.20
C ASP A 158 -10.93 0.88 -10.35
N ILE A 159 -10.25 1.25 -9.26
CA ILE A 159 -8.92 1.87 -9.34
C ILE A 159 -7.78 0.84 -9.28
N ASP A 160 -8.05 -0.29 -8.63
CA ASP A 160 -7.15 -1.42 -8.40
C ASP A 160 -7.55 -2.66 -9.22
N ASP A 161 -8.59 -2.52 -10.06
CA ASP A 161 -9.18 -3.58 -10.86
C ASP A 161 -9.30 -3.14 -12.33
N ALA A 162 -9.16 -4.06 -13.27
CA ALA A 162 -9.32 -3.72 -14.68
C ALA A 162 -10.79 -3.36 -14.98
N ASN A 163 -11.08 -2.13 -15.41
CA ASN A 163 -12.45 -1.61 -15.62
C ASN A 163 -13.35 -2.50 -16.53
N GLY A 164 -12.78 -3.42 -17.31
CA GLY A 164 -13.51 -4.37 -18.16
C GLY A 164 -14.26 -5.49 -17.42
N THR A 165 -14.12 -5.62 -16.10
CA THR A 165 -14.76 -6.67 -15.28
C THR A 165 -16.07 -6.24 -14.60
N LEU A 166 -16.38 -4.94 -14.63
CA LEU A 166 -17.54 -4.37 -13.94
C LEU A 166 -18.87 -4.90 -14.52
N THR A 167 -19.78 -5.33 -13.64
CA THR A 167 -21.09 -5.84 -14.02
C THR A 167 -22.21 -5.16 -13.24
N ILE A 168 -23.41 -5.13 -13.82
CA ILE A 168 -24.60 -4.63 -13.12
C ILE A 168 -25.11 -5.77 -12.21
N GLY A 169 -24.92 -5.63 -10.90
CA GLY A 169 -25.38 -6.63 -9.94
C GLY A 169 -26.90 -6.60 -9.70
N THR A 170 -27.50 -5.40 -9.58
CA THR A 170 -28.94 -5.24 -9.32
C THR A 170 -29.55 -4.13 -10.17
N VAL A 171 -30.82 -4.29 -10.50
CA VAL A 171 -31.65 -3.21 -11.06
C VAL A 171 -32.86 -3.05 -10.15
N ASN A 172 -33.08 -1.83 -9.64
CA ASN A 172 -34.16 -1.52 -8.68
C ASN A 172 -34.18 -2.43 -7.44
N GLY A 173 -33.01 -2.87 -6.96
CA GLY A 173 -32.90 -3.75 -5.79
C GLY A 173 -33.24 -5.22 -6.04
N THR A 174 -33.50 -5.61 -7.29
CA THR A 174 -33.62 -7.02 -7.68
C THR A 174 -32.32 -7.48 -8.35
N ASN A 175 -31.78 -8.62 -7.90
CA ASN A 175 -30.63 -9.26 -8.58
C ASN A 175 -31.04 -9.63 -10.00
N LEU A 176 -30.16 -9.36 -10.96
CA LEU A 176 -30.31 -9.89 -12.30
C LEU A 176 -29.95 -11.39 -12.27
N ASN A 177 -30.82 -12.24 -12.82
CA ASN A 177 -30.63 -13.69 -12.93
C ASN A 177 -29.74 -14.04 -14.13
#